data_AF-A0A505IP53-F1
#
_entry.id   AF-A0A505IP53-F1
#
_cell.length_a   1.000
_cell.length_b   1.000
_cell.length_c   1.000
_cell.angle_alpha   90.00
_cell.angle_beta   90.00
_cell.angle_gamma   90.00
#
_symmetry.space_group_name_H-M   'P 1'
#
loop_
_entity.id
_entity.type
_entity.pdbx_description
1 polymer ?
#
loop_
_entity_poly.entity_id
_entity_poly.type
_entity_poly.pdbx_seq_one_letter_code
_entity_poly.pdbx_strand_id
1 'polypeptide(L)'
;MEALDRIPYELLSIINAYAADWVSLESLLQDSPRVGEIFSSDANTKADYEAVHLVESILQENPVMRHELHCHFRMALKLRQPSLKSSSLTDFISQDHSSSLMTSTSSICPGKLEEMVSVAANIQRLACACLTTLLGRVRKVQPRCWKRRASDGTEPYQPREAGSPTWIEEYRVYRALWNLQLYADLSTAGKRLGWLHDDLENWWFGHMRWDEVPVMVGEEVRTVSECLETLCEGDPVLLV
;
A
#
# COMPACT_ATOMS: atom_id res chain seq x y z
N MET A 1 0.41 -20.55 19.33
CA MET A 1 0.25 -20.80 17.88
C MET A 1 -0.35 -22.15 17.50
N GLU A 2 -0.17 -23.26 18.25
CA GLU A 2 -0.57 -24.62 17.81
C GLU A 2 -2.04 -24.81 17.38
N ALA A 3 -2.95 -23.90 17.76
CA ALA A 3 -4.35 -23.99 17.40
C ALA A 3 -4.58 -23.78 15.89
N LEU A 4 -3.87 -22.84 15.26
CA LEU A 4 -4.06 -22.47 13.85
C LEU A 4 -3.52 -23.53 12.89
N ASP A 5 -2.42 -24.20 13.25
CA ASP A 5 -1.81 -25.25 12.43
C ASP A 5 -2.76 -26.45 12.22
N ARG A 6 -3.71 -26.65 13.14
CA ARG A 6 -4.70 -27.74 13.12
C ARG A 6 -5.98 -27.40 12.37
N ILE A 7 -6.16 -26.15 11.94
CA ILE A 7 -7.40 -25.70 11.30
C ILE A 7 -7.35 -26.04 9.79
N PRO A 8 -8.42 -26.61 9.21
CA PRO A 8 -8.54 -26.78 7.76
C PRO A 8 -8.28 -25.47 7.00
N TYR A 9 -7.69 -25.58 5.82
CA TYR A 9 -7.26 -24.39 5.07
C TYR A 9 -8.45 -23.49 4.68
N GLU A 10 -9.61 -24.07 4.45
CA GLU A 10 -10.85 -23.37 4.14
C GLU A 10 -11.27 -22.44 5.28
N LEU A 11 -11.10 -22.88 6.53
CA LEU A 11 -11.39 -22.07 7.71
C LEU A 11 -10.32 -20.98 7.91
N LEU A 12 -9.05 -21.28 7.62
CA LEU A 12 -8.00 -20.27 7.61
C LEU A 12 -8.30 -19.17 6.60
N SER A 13 -8.74 -19.55 5.39
CA SER A 13 -9.12 -18.60 4.35
C SER A 13 -10.31 -17.74 4.76
N ILE A 14 -11.31 -18.30 5.46
CA ILE A 14 -12.45 -17.53 5.99
C ILE A 14 -11.98 -16.54 7.06
N ILE A 15 -11.12 -16.97 7.99
CA ILE A 15 -10.56 -16.09 9.02
C ILE A 15 -9.77 -14.95 8.37
N ASN A 16 -8.94 -15.27 7.38
CA ASN A 16 -8.13 -14.29 6.65
C ASN A 16 -8.99 -13.30 5.87
N ALA A 17 -10.04 -13.77 5.18
CA ALA A 17 -11.00 -12.91 4.48
C ALA A 17 -11.77 -12.00 5.45
N TYR A 18 -12.13 -12.50 6.64
CA TYR A 18 -12.84 -11.72 7.64
C TYR A 18 -11.95 -10.64 8.29
N ALA A 19 -10.68 -10.97 8.56
CA ALA A 19 -9.72 -10.01 9.09
C ALA A 19 -9.29 -8.99 8.01
N ALA A 20 -9.06 -9.46 6.78
CA ALA A 20 -8.61 -8.69 5.63
C ALA A 20 -7.43 -7.75 5.94
N ASP A 21 -6.47 -8.24 6.71
CA ASP A 21 -5.43 -7.45 7.37
C ASP A 21 -4.03 -7.94 6.97
N TRP A 22 -3.20 -7.05 6.41
CA TRP A 22 -1.88 -7.44 5.89
C TRP A 22 -0.89 -7.75 7.01
N VAL A 23 -0.96 -7.02 8.12
CA VAL A 23 -0.08 -7.22 9.28
C VAL A 23 -0.34 -8.58 9.94
N SER A 24 -1.60 -8.98 10.02
CA SER A 24 -2.01 -10.29 10.52
C SER A 24 -1.55 -11.41 9.60
N LEU A 25 -1.72 -11.27 8.28
CA LEU A 25 -1.20 -12.26 7.32
C LEU A 25 0.32 -12.38 7.41
N GLU A 26 1.06 -11.27 7.46
CA GLU A 26 2.51 -11.30 7.61
C GLU A 26 2.93 -11.98 8.93
N SER A 27 2.24 -11.69 10.03
CA SER A 27 2.51 -12.36 11.31
C SER A 27 2.25 -13.86 11.22
N LEU A 28 1.18 -14.28 10.53
CA LEU A 28 0.89 -15.69 10.29
C LEU A 28 1.98 -16.39 9.46
N LEU A 29 2.60 -15.72 8.50
CA LEU A 29 3.72 -16.27 7.73
C LEU A 29 4.92 -16.58 8.62
N GLN A 30 5.20 -15.71 9.59
CA GLN A 30 6.33 -15.85 10.50
C GLN A 30 6.06 -16.87 11.62
N ASP A 31 4.81 -16.92 12.11
CA ASP A 31 4.45 -17.63 13.32
C ASP A 31 3.85 -19.03 13.07
N SER A 32 3.28 -19.28 11.88
CA SER A 32 2.73 -20.58 11.50
C SER A 32 3.59 -21.22 10.41
N PRO A 33 4.35 -22.29 10.73
CA PRO A 33 5.15 -23.02 9.74
C PRO A 33 4.34 -23.47 8.54
N ARG A 34 3.08 -23.89 8.76
CA ARG A 34 2.20 -24.36 7.69
C ARG A 34 1.81 -23.24 6.71
N VAL A 35 1.57 -22.03 7.20
CA VAL A 35 1.29 -20.88 6.32
C VAL A 35 2.58 -20.39 5.68
N GLY A 36 3.69 -20.37 6.42
CA GLY A 36 5.01 -20.07 5.86
C GLY A 36 5.41 -21.02 4.72
N GLU A 37 5.13 -22.32 4.85
CA GLU A 37 5.42 -23.35 3.85
C GLU A 37 4.70 -23.14 2.51
N ILE A 38 3.45 -22.65 2.49
CA ILE A 38 2.75 -22.41 1.22
C ILE A 38 3.26 -21.15 0.48
N PHE A 39 3.89 -20.21 1.21
CA PHE A 39 4.57 -19.06 0.61
C PHE A 39 6.04 -19.37 0.26
N SER A 40 6.64 -20.31 0.98
CA SER A 40 8.00 -20.79 0.76
C SER A 40 8.02 -21.84 -0.36
N SER A 41 8.55 -21.50 -1.53
CA SER A 41 8.84 -22.51 -2.55
C SER A 41 10.18 -22.26 -3.21
N ASP A 42 10.78 -23.32 -3.75
CA ASP A 42 12.04 -23.24 -4.46
C ASP A 42 11.98 -22.18 -5.57
N ALA A 43 13.10 -21.52 -5.88
CA ALA A 43 13.14 -20.41 -6.84
C ALA A 43 12.62 -20.75 -8.27
N ASN A 44 12.41 -22.03 -8.56
CA ASN A 44 11.92 -22.55 -9.85
C ASN A 44 10.46 -23.04 -9.82
N THR A 45 9.78 -23.00 -8.68
CA THR A 45 8.38 -23.44 -8.55
C THR A 45 7.41 -22.27 -8.56
N LYS A 46 6.18 -22.55 -8.97
CA LYS A 46 5.07 -21.58 -9.04
C LYS A 46 4.53 -21.36 -7.63
N ALA A 47 3.97 -20.17 -7.37
CA ALA A 47 3.28 -19.90 -6.11
C ALA A 47 2.18 -20.93 -5.86
N ASP A 48 2.05 -21.37 -4.61
CA ASP A 48 0.98 -22.26 -4.19
C ASP A 48 -0.38 -21.58 -4.43
N TYR A 49 -1.36 -22.35 -4.91
CA TYR A 49 -2.71 -21.86 -5.15
C TYR A 49 -3.30 -21.19 -3.92
N GLU A 50 -3.04 -21.78 -2.76
CA GLU A 50 -3.54 -21.31 -1.48
C GLU A 50 -2.87 -20.02 -1.04
N ALA A 51 -1.56 -19.89 -1.21
CA ALA A 51 -0.88 -18.62 -0.95
C ALA A 51 -1.47 -17.48 -1.79
N VAL A 52 -1.72 -17.73 -3.09
CA VAL A 52 -2.36 -16.73 -3.96
C VAL A 52 -3.80 -16.44 -3.52
N HIS A 53 -4.55 -17.45 -3.08
CA HIS A 53 -5.93 -17.29 -2.60
C HIS A 53 -6.03 -16.43 -1.34
N LEU A 54 -5.12 -16.60 -0.37
CA LEU A 54 -5.08 -15.76 0.84
C LEU A 54 -4.84 -14.29 0.48
N VAL A 55 -3.86 -14.02 -0.39
CA VAL A 55 -3.55 -12.66 -0.84
C VAL A 55 -4.71 -12.04 -1.60
N GLU A 56 -5.29 -12.78 -2.54
CA GLU A 56 -6.42 -12.28 -3.34
C GLU A 56 -7.65 -12.02 -2.47
N SER A 57 -7.91 -12.84 -1.45
CA SER A 57 -9.00 -12.63 -0.49
C SER A 57 -8.84 -11.29 0.24
N ILE A 58 -7.64 -10.94 0.70
CA ILE A 58 -7.40 -9.63 1.34
C ILE A 58 -7.58 -8.49 0.33
N LEU A 59 -7.10 -8.64 -0.91
CA LEU A 59 -7.27 -7.61 -1.94
C LEU A 59 -8.75 -7.30 -2.23
N GLN A 60 -9.62 -8.30 -2.11
CA GLN A 60 -11.07 -8.16 -2.33
C GLN A 60 -11.82 -7.64 -1.11
N GLU A 61 -11.52 -8.16 0.07
CA GLU A 61 -12.27 -7.88 1.30
C GLU A 61 -11.77 -6.64 2.06
N ASN A 62 -10.50 -6.24 1.87
CA ASN A 62 -9.96 -5.07 2.55
C ASN A 62 -10.63 -3.79 2.01
N PRO A 63 -11.30 -3.01 2.88
CA PRO A 63 -12.11 -1.86 2.47
C PRO A 63 -11.30 -0.71 1.88
N VAL A 64 -9.99 -0.66 2.14
CA VAL A 64 -9.07 0.32 1.56
C VAL A 64 -8.56 -0.18 0.20
N MET A 65 -8.30 -1.47 0.05
CA MET A 65 -7.76 -2.07 -1.20
C MET A 65 -8.76 -2.10 -2.36
N ARG A 66 -10.06 -2.25 -2.07
CA ARG A 66 -11.12 -2.39 -3.09
C ARG A 66 -11.26 -1.19 -4.05
N HIS A 67 -10.76 -0.01 -3.66
CA HIS A 67 -10.81 1.20 -4.47
C HIS A 67 -9.48 1.39 -5.22
N GLU A 68 -9.23 0.58 -6.26
CA GLU A 68 -8.08 0.65 -7.18
C GLU A 68 -6.68 0.39 -6.59
N LEU A 69 -6.51 0.36 -5.27
CA LEU A 69 -5.21 0.06 -4.66
C LEU A 69 -4.79 -1.40 -4.85
N HIS A 70 -5.74 -2.32 -5.06
CA HIS A 70 -5.42 -3.67 -5.52
C HIS A 70 -4.71 -3.69 -6.88
N CYS A 71 -5.00 -2.73 -7.79
CA CYS A 71 -4.26 -2.60 -9.05
C CYS A 71 -2.80 -2.24 -8.78
N HIS A 72 -2.54 -1.34 -7.83
CA HIS A 72 -1.18 -0.96 -7.44
C HIS A 72 -0.39 -2.15 -6.88
N PHE A 73 -1.02 -2.95 -6.00
CA PHE A 73 -0.44 -4.20 -5.51
C PHE A 73 -0.05 -5.12 -6.68
N ARG A 74 -0.97 -5.34 -7.63
CA ARG A 74 -0.75 -6.26 -8.75
C ARG A 74 0.30 -5.72 -9.73
N MET A 75 0.34 -4.41 -9.96
CA MET A 75 1.40 -3.77 -10.75
C MET A 75 2.76 -3.97 -10.08
N ALA A 76 2.89 -3.64 -8.79
CA ALA A 76 4.11 -3.83 -8.02
C ALA A 76 4.57 -5.30 -8.04
N LEU A 77 3.65 -6.25 -7.81
CA LEU A 77 3.94 -7.68 -7.90
C LEU A 77 4.47 -8.08 -9.28
N LYS A 78 3.80 -7.65 -10.37
CA LYS A 78 4.23 -7.91 -11.76
C LYS A 78 5.62 -7.33 -12.04
N LEU A 79 5.91 -6.11 -11.57
CA LEU A 79 7.21 -5.44 -11.73
C LEU A 79 8.33 -6.21 -11.01
N ARG A 80 8.04 -6.79 -9.85
CA ARG A 80 9.00 -7.59 -9.08
C ARG A 80 9.23 -9.00 -9.66
N GLN A 81 8.33 -9.51 -10.50
CA GLN A 81 8.51 -10.83 -11.12
C GLN A 81 9.78 -10.88 -11.98
N PRO A 82 10.64 -11.90 -11.83
CA PRO A 82 11.78 -12.13 -12.71
C PRO A 82 11.38 -12.45 -14.15
N SER A 83 10.18 -12.99 -14.34
CA SER A 83 9.63 -13.41 -15.64
C SER A 83 9.10 -12.24 -16.47
N LEU A 84 9.04 -11.03 -15.92
CA LEU A 84 8.53 -9.86 -16.64
C LEU A 84 9.44 -9.54 -17.83
N LYS A 85 8.91 -9.75 -19.03
CA LYS A 85 9.52 -9.37 -20.31
C LYS A 85 8.63 -8.33 -20.98
N SER A 86 8.66 -7.10 -20.49
CA SER A 86 7.93 -6.01 -21.16
C SER A 86 8.85 -5.30 -22.15
N SER A 87 8.34 -5.00 -23.33
CA SER A 87 9.04 -4.24 -24.38
C SER A 87 9.18 -2.76 -24.06
N SER A 88 8.21 -2.16 -23.33
CA SER A 88 8.25 -0.75 -22.96
C SER A 88 7.43 -0.46 -21.70
N LEU A 89 7.61 0.74 -21.13
CA LEU A 89 6.82 1.25 -20.01
C LEU A 89 5.35 1.43 -20.41
N THR A 90 5.09 2.03 -21.57
CA THR A 90 3.72 2.26 -22.09
C THR A 90 2.96 0.96 -22.28
N ASP A 91 3.62 -0.08 -22.82
CA ASP A 91 3.01 -1.40 -22.98
C ASP A 91 2.66 -2.02 -21.62
N PHE A 92 3.50 -1.80 -20.60
CA PHE A 92 3.23 -2.29 -19.26
C PHE A 92 1.99 -1.62 -18.66
N ILE A 93 1.95 -0.29 -18.66
CA ILE A 93 0.86 0.50 -18.04
C ILE A 93 -0.48 0.25 -18.73
N SER A 94 -0.46 0.02 -20.04
CA SER A 94 -1.67 -0.21 -20.83
C SER A 94 -2.31 -1.59 -20.58
N GLN A 95 -1.64 -2.48 -19.82
CA GLN A 95 -2.20 -3.77 -19.47
C GLN A 95 -3.34 -3.63 -18.45
N ASP A 96 -4.28 -4.57 -18.50
CA ASP A 96 -5.24 -4.68 -17.43
C ASP A 96 -4.56 -5.24 -16.15
N HIS A 97 -4.59 -4.42 -15.10
CA HIS A 97 -4.09 -4.77 -13.76
C HIS A 97 -5.23 -5.02 -12.75
N SER A 98 -6.49 -4.92 -13.18
CA SER A 98 -7.67 -5.18 -12.35
C SER A 98 -8.06 -6.66 -12.29
N SER A 99 -7.52 -7.48 -13.20
CA SER A 99 -7.72 -8.93 -13.22
C SER A 99 -7.17 -9.64 -11.97
N SER A 100 -7.92 -10.65 -11.50
CA SER A 100 -7.59 -11.44 -10.30
C SER A 100 -6.24 -12.15 -10.41
N LEU A 101 -5.50 -12.27 -9.29
CA LEU A 101 -4.27 -13.07 -9.27
C LEU A 101 -4.53 -14.55 -9.59
N MET A 102 -5.75 -15.03 -9.32
CA MET A 102 -6.16 -16.41 -9.54
C MET A 102 -6.14 -16.81 -11.03
N THR A 103 -6.29 -15.85 -11.95
CA THR A 103 -6.24 -16.13 -13.40
C THR A 103 -4.82 -16.28 -13.94
N SER A 104 -3.80 -15.98 -13.13
CA SER A 104 -2.38 -16.00 -13.54
C SER A 104 -1.46 -16.59 -12.47
N THR A 105 -1.98 -17.45 -11.59
CA THR A 105 -1.21 -18.13 -10.52
C THR A 105 0.11 -18.72 -11.04
N SER A 106 0.07 -19.30 -12.24
CA SER A 106 1.22 -19.96 -12.86
C SER A 106 2.39 -19.07 -13.23
N SER A 107 2.26 -17.74 -13.19
CA SER A 107 3.34 -16.78 -13.45
C SER A 107 3.90 -16.11 -12.21
N ILE A 108 3.33 -16.39 -11.02
CA ILE A 108 3.70 -15.74 -9.77
C ILE A 108 4.84 -16.53 -9.10
N CYS A 109 5.96 -15.85 -8.86
CA CYS A 109 7.04 -16.36 -8.04
C CYS A 109 6.65 -16.31 -6.54
N PRO A 110 6.73 -17.42 -5.79
CA PRO A 110 6.35 -17.50 -4.38
C PRO A 110 7.06 -16.46 -3.50
N GLY A 111 8.39 -16.37 -3.60
CA GLY A 111 9.16 -15.39 -2.82
C GLY A 111 8.80 -13.94 -3.15
N LYS A 112 8.30 -13.65 -4.36
CA LYS A 112 7.80 -12.32 -4.72
C LYS A 112 6.39 -12.05 -4.21
N LEU A 113 5.58 -13.09 -4.05
CA LEU A 113 4.28 -12.98 -3.41
C LEU A 113 4.45 -12.72 -1.91
N GLU A 114 5.33 -13.46 -1.25
CA GLU A 114 5.71 -13.27 0.16
C GLU A 114 6.25 -11.86 0.41
N GLU A 115 7.23 -11.42 -0.40
CA GLU A 115 7.78 -10.06 -0.35
C GLU A 115 6.68 -8.99 -0.48
N MET A 116 5.67 -9.22 -1.33
CA MET A 116 4.55 -8.29 -1.49
C MET A 116 3.59 -8.28 -0.31
N VAL A 117 3.43 -9.38 0.43
CA VAL A 117 2.70 -9.38 1.70
C VAL A 117 3.41 -8.48 2.71
N SER A 118 4.74 -8.60 2.83
CA SER A 118 5.53 -7.72 3.70
C SER A 118 5.46 -6.25 3.30
N VAL A 119 5.55 -5.95 1.99
CA VAL A 119 5.36 -4.58 1.49
C VAL A 119 3.98 -4.03 1.88
N ALA A 120 2.92 -4.80 1.70
CA ALA A 120 1.56 -4.37 2.04
C ALA A 120 1.38 -4.17 3.57
N ALA A 121 1.96 -5.06 4.38
CA ALA A 121 1.98 -4.92 5.83
C ALA A 121 2.74 -3.66 6.28
N ASN A 122 3.88 -3.37 5.66
CA ASN A 122 4.64 -2.15 5.91
C ASN A 122 3.90 -0.89 5.49
N ILE A 123 3.23 -0.88 4.32
CA ILE A 123 2.36 0.22 3.92
C ILE A 123 1.25 0.45 4.96
N GLN A 124 0.63 -0.61 5.47
CA GLN A 124 -0.39 -0.51 6.51
C GLN A 124 0.15 0.07 7.83
N ARG A 125 1.34 -0.36 8.28
CA ARG A 125 2.00 0.21 9.47
C ARG A 125 2.34 1.69 9.26
N LEU A 126 2.91 2.03 8.11
CA LEU A 126 3.24 3.40 7.75
C LEU A 126 1.99 4.28 7.66
N ALA A 127 0.89 3.76 7.13
CA ALA A 127 -0.37 4.49 7.08
C ALA A 127 -0.86 4.83 8.48
N CYS A 128 -0.83 3.87 9.41
CA CYS A 128 -1.18 4.08 10.82
C CYS A 128 -0.27 5.14 11.48
N ALA A 129 1.05 5.05 11.27
CA ALA A 129 2.01 6.01 11.82
C ALA A 129 1.81 7.42 11.25
N CYS A 130 1.59 7.53 9.94
CA CYS A 130 1.32 8.80 9.26
C CYS A 130 0.02 9.44 9.77
N LEU A 131 -1.07 8.68 9.82
CA LEU A 131 -2.37 9.17 10.31
C LEU A 131 -2.26 9.65 11.77
N THR A 132 -1.59 8.88 12.62
CA THR A 132 -1.36 9.25 14.03
C THR A 132 -0.58 10.55 14.15
N THR A 133 0.48 10.70 13.35
CA THR A 133 1.32 11.90 13.32
C THR A 133 0.55 13.12 12.81
N LEU A 134 -0.16 12.98 11.69
CA LEU A 134 -0.96 14.05 11.10
C LEU A 134 -2.08 14.49 12.04
N LEU A 135 -2.80 13.54 12.66
CA LEU A 135 -3.83 13.84 13.66
C LEU A 135 -3.23 14.56 14.87
N GLY A 136 -2.06 14.14 15.34
CA GLY A 136 -1.31 14.81 16.40
C GLY A 136 -0.93 16.25 16.02
N ARG A 137 -0.48 16.49 14.79
CA ARG A 137 -0.18 17.84 14.27
C ARG A 137 -1.43 18.72 14.24
N VAL A 138 -2.54 18.22 13.68
CA VAL A 138 -3.81 18.95 13.60
C VAL A 138 -4.31 19.32 14.99
N ARG A 139 -4.24 18.41 15.97
CA ARG A 139 -4.64 18.66 17.37
C ARG A 139 -3.78 19.72 18.07
N LYS A 140 -2.53 19.92 17.64
CA LYS A 140 -1.63 20.95 18.18
C LYS A 140 -1.89 22.34 17.59
N VAL A 141 -2.57 22.43 16.45
CA VAL A 141 -2.89 23.73 15.84
C VAL A 141 -3.85 24.48 16.77
N GLN A 142 -3.55 25.76 17.03
CA GLN A 142 -4.44 26.68 17.75
C GLN A 142 -5.07 27.66 16.75
N PRO A 143 -6.12 27.23 16.01
CA PRO A 143 -6.74 28.09 15.03
C PRO A 143 -7.36 29.31 15.70
N ARG A 144 -7.48 30.41 14.94
CA ARG A 144 -8.15 31.63 15.39
C ARG A 144 -9.27 31.99 14.43
N CYS A 145 -10.41 32.44 14.95
CA CYS A 145 -11.56 32.84 14.13
C CYS A 145 -11.79 34.35 14.17
N TRP A 146 -12.22 34.90 13.04
CA TRP A 146 -12.61 36.30 12.94
C TRP A 146 -14.04 36.50 13.45
N LYS A 147 -14.23 37.36 14.45
CA LYS A 147 -15.57 37.75 14.89
C LYS A 147 -16.01 39.04 14.22
N ARG A 148 -17.10 38.96 13.45
CA ARG A 148 -17.71 40.10 12.71
C ARG A 148 -18.08 41.32 13.58
N ARG A 149 -18.09 41.21 14.91
CA ARG A 149 -18.47 42.28 15.85
C ARG A 149 -17.31 42.78 16.74
N ALA A 150 -16.12 42.20 16.66
CA ALA A 150 -14.96 42.72 17.37
C ALA A 150 -14.28 43.76 16.49
N SER A 151 -14.14 44.98 16.98
CA SER A 151 -13.42 46.06 16.29
C SER A 151 -11.92 45.77 16.17
N ASP A 152 -11.36 44.92 17.04
CA ASP A 152 -9.95 44.53 17.04
C ASP A 152 -9.80 43.02 17.31
N GLY A 153 -9.60 42.23 16.26
CA GLY A 153 -8.84 40.98 16.37
C GLY A 153 -9.59 39.64 16.31
N THR A 154 -8.75 38.60 16.23
CA THR A 154 -9.13 37.19 16.16
C THR A 154 -9.13 36.56 17.55
N GLU A 155 -10.10 35.67 17.83
CA GLU A 155 -10.13 34.91 19.09
C GLU A 155 -9.66 33.46 18.87
N PRO A 156 -9.07 32.79 19.88
CA PRO A 156 -8.79 31.37 19.82
C PRO A 156 -10.07 30.57 19.50
N TYR A 157 -10.05 29.85 18.38
CA TYR A 157 -11.07 28.87 18.05
C TYR A 157 -10.69 27.55 18.73
N GLN A 158 -11.61 26.95 19.48
CA GLN A 158 -11.45 25.59 19.97
C GLN A 158 -12.12 24.64 18.97
N PRO A 159 -11.35 23.87 18.18
CA PRO A 159 -11.92 22.90 17.28
C PRO A 159 -12.66 21.83 18.07
N ARG A 160 -13.78 21.37 17.52
CA ARG A 160 -14.43 20.16 18.01
C ARG A 160 -13.50 18.97 17.78
N GLU A 161 -13.39 18.08 18.76
CA GLU A 161 -12.69 16.81 18.57
C GLU A 161 -13.38 15.99 17.48
N ALA A 162 -12.68 15.77 16.37
CA ALA A 162 -13.19 15.05 15.20
C ALA A 162 -13.13 13.53 15.34
N GLY A 163 -12.49 13.02 16.40
CA GLY A 163 -12.33 11.59 16.67
C GLY A 163 -11.15 10.96 15.91
N SER A 164 -11.31 9.68 15.56
CA SER A 164 -10.36 8.92 14.73
C SER A 164 -10.40 9.38 13.27
N PRO A 165 -9.32 9.13 12.49
CA PRO A 165 -9.33 9.40 11.07
C PRO A 165 -10.52 8.76 10.36
N THR A 166 -11.11 9.50 9.44
CA THR A 166 -12.15 9.01 8.54
C THR A 166 -11.57 8.05 7.51
N TRP A 167 -12.42 7.21 6.93
CA TRP A 167 -12.04 6.33 5.82
C TRP A 167 -11.40 7.09 4.65
N ILE A 168 -11.85 8.32 4.38
CA ILE A 168 -11.27 9.16 3.31
C ILE A 168 -9.83 9.55 3.65
N GLU A 169 -9.56 9.97 4.89
CA GLU A 169 -8.21 10.32 5.33
C GLU A 169 -7.28 9.10 5.31
N GLU A 170 -7.79 7.95 5.75
CA GLU A 170 -7.07 6.68 5.66
C GLU A 170 -6.74 6.33 4.21
N TYR A 171 -7.75 6.31 3.33
CA TYR A 171 -7.57 5.99 1.92
C TYR A 171 -6.55 6.90 1.23
N ARG A 172 -6.55 8.21 1.53
CA ARG A 172 -5.57 9.17 0.97
C ARG A 172 -4.14 8.81 1.35
N VAL A 173 -3.90 8.43 2.61
CA VAL A 173 -2.58 8.03 3.08
C VAL A 173 -2.14 6.72 2.41
N TYR A 174 -3.02 5.72 2.36
CA TYR A 174 -2.73 4.47 1.67
C TYR A 174 -2.45 4.68 0.18
N ARG A 175 -3.25 5.50 -0.50
CA ARG A 175 -3.06 5.82 -1.91
C ARG A 175 -1.70 6.48 -2.15
N ALA A 176 -1.31 7.44 -1.31
CA ALA A 176 0.00 8.08 -1.41
C ALA A 176 1.14 7.06 -1.22
N LEU A 177 1.06 6.19 -0.21
CA LEU A 177 2.06 5.16 0.05
C LEU A 177 2.17 4.13 -1.08
N TRP A 178 1.04 3.66 -1.62
CA TRP A 178 1.02 2.74 -2.76
C TRP A 178 1.61 3.38 -4.02
N ASN A 179 1.39 4.68 -4.24
CA ASN A 179 2.01 5.40 -5.34
C ASN A 179 3.53 5.49 -5.16
N LEU A 180 4.01 5.86 -3.97
CA LEU A 180 5.45 5.88 -3.66
C LEU A 180 6.10 4.51 -3.87
N GLN A 181 5.43 3.44 -3.42
CA GLN A 181 5.91 2.08 -3.61
C GLN A 181 5.95 1.69 -5.10
N LEU A 182 4.88 2.00 -5.85
CA LEU A 182 4.81 1.71 -7.28
C LEU A 182 5.90 2.46 -8.06
N TYR A 183 6.18 3.72 -7.71
CA TYR A 183 7.28 4.49 -8.31
C TYR A 183 8.64 3.82 -8.08
N ALA A 184 8.91 3.36 -6.86
CA ALA A 184 10.14 2.66 -6.53
C ALA A 184 10.28 1.36 -7.34
N ASP A 185 9.18 0.62 -7.50
CA ASP A 185 9.15 -0.63 -8.27
C ASP A 185 9.30 -0.38 -9.78
N LEU A 186 8.64 0.64 -10.32
CA LEU A 186 8.80 1.06 -11.71
C LEU A 186 10.23 1.52 -12.00
N SER A 187 10.83 2.29 -11.10
CA SER A 187 12.21 2.76 -11.22
C SER A 187 13.19 1.59 -11.23
N THR A 188 12.97 0.60 -10.36
CA THR A 188 13.81 -0.61 -10.26
C THR A 188 13.64 -1.50 -11.48
N ALA A 189 12.40 -1.75 -11.91
CA ALA A 189 12.09 -2.54 -13.09
C ALA A 189 12.57 -1.85 -14.37
N GLY A 190 12.44 -0.53 -14.49
CA GLY A 190 12.90 0.26 -15.62
C GLY A 190 14.41 0.15 -15.81
N LYS A 191 15.19 0.24 -14.73
CA LYS A 191 16.64 -0.02 -14.76
C LYS A 191 16.96 -1.45 -15.22
N ARG A 192 16.20 -2.44 -14.73
CA ARG A 192 16.39 -3.85 -15.10
C ARG A 192 16.03 -4.14 -16.56
N LEU A 193 15.00 -3.50 -17.09
CA LEU A 193 14.44 -3.73 -18.43
C LEU A 193 14.98 -2.75 -19.49
N GLY A 194 15.78 -1.77 -19.10
CA GLY A 194 16.34 -0.76 -20.01
C GLY A 194 15.29 0.25 -20.51
N TRP A 195 14.25 0.54 -19.73
CA TRP A 195 13.32 1.62 -20.06
C TRP A 195 14.03 2.97 -19.93
N LEU A 196 13.72 3.91 -20.84
CA LEU A 196 14.31 5.25 -20.78
C LEU A 196 13.84 5.95 -19.51
N HIS A 197 14.78 6.58 -18.79
CA HIS A 197 14.47 7.30 -17.56
C HIS A 197 13.48 8.44 -17.82
N ASP A 198 13.65 9.13 -18.95
CA ASP A 198 12.77 10.20 -19.40
C ASP A 198 11.33 9.69 -19.60
N ASP A 199 11.12 8.46 -20.08
CA ASP A 199 9.77 7.91 -20.23
C ASP A 199 9.10 7.68 -18.87
N LEU A 200 9.88 7.27 -17.87
CA LEU A 200 9.41 7.06 -16.49
C LEU A 200 9.09 8.38 -15.80
N GLU A 201 9.95 9.39 -15.92
CA GLU A 201 9.68 10.72 -15.38
C GLU A 201 8.51 11.38 -16.12
N ASN A 202 8.46 11.31 -17.44
CA ASN A 202 7.35 11.86 -18.22
C ASN A 202 6.04 11.15 -17.90
N TRP A 203 6.05 9.84 -17.64
CA TRP A 203 4.85 9.14 -17.17
C TRP A 203 4.49 9.54 -15.73
N TRP A 204 5.45 9.56 -14.83
CA TRP A 204 5.23 9.88 -13.42
C TRP A 204 4.76 11.33 -13.22
N PHE A 205 5.29 12.27 -13.99
CA PHE A 205 4.94 13.69 -13.89
C PHE A 205 3.84 14.11 -14.89
N GLY A 206 3.66 13.38 -15.99
CA GLY A 206 2.73 13.72 -17.06
C GLY A 206 1.46 12.85 -17.15
N HIS A 207 1.49 11.58 -16.73
CA HIS A 207 0.34 10.67 -16.74
C HIS A 207 -0.33 10.50 -15.38
N MET A 208 0.42 10.62 -14.27
CA MET A 208 -0.15 11.23 -13.05
C MET A 208 -0.31 12.72 -13.30
N ARG A 209 -1.13 13.05 -14.28
CA ARG A 209 -1.54 14.40 -14.62
C ARG A 209 -2.33 14.88 -13.43
N TRP A 210 -1.64 15.54 -12.50
CA TRP A 210 -2.16 16.23 -11.31
C TRP A 210 -3.32 17.21 -11.63
N ASP A 211 -3.58 17.41 -12.91
CA ASP A 211 -4.47 18.41 -13.49
C ASP A 211 -5.89 17.89 -13.80
N GLU A 212 -6.12 16.58 -13.97
CA GLU A 212 -7.44 16.08 -14.42
C GLU A 212 -8.32 15.44 -13.33
N VAL A 213 -7.80 15.31 -12.10
CA VAL A 213 -8.57 15.37 -10.82
C VAL A 213 -7.68 16.06 -9.78
N PRO A 214 -8.14 17.15 -9.14
CA PRO A 214 -7.42 18.44 -9.11
C PRO A 214 -6.45 18.55 -7.94
N VAL A 215 -5.15 18.76 -8.14
CA VAL A 215 -4.16 19.24 -7.13
C VAL A 215 -3.93 18.31 -5.92
N MET A 216 -4.90 17.49 -5.52
CA MET A 216 -5.01 16.85 -4.21
C MET A 216 -4.12 15.61 -4.07
N VAL A 217 -3.93 14.81 -5.12
CA VAL A 217 -3.08 13.61 -5.01
C VAL A 217 -1.61 14.01 -4.81
N GLY A 218 -1.19 15.17 -5.36
CA GLY A 218 0.20 15.64 -5.28
C GLY A 218 0.52 16.17 -3.91
N GLU A 219 -0.43 16.90 -3.35
CA GLU A 219 -0.39 17.29 -1.94
C GLU A 219 -0.47 16.07 -1.02
N GLU A 220 -1.24 15.02 -1.35
CA GLU A 220 -1.28 13.77 -0.56
C GLU A 220 0.09 13.10 -0.52
N VAL A 221 0.70 12.85 -1.68
CA VAL A 221 2.04 12.24 -1.77
C VAL A 221 3.07 13.12 -1.07
N ARG A 222 3.08 14.44 -1.31
CA ARG A 222 4.00 15.37 -0.64
C ARG A 222 3.83 15.34 0.88
N THR A 223 2.60 15.46 1.37
CA THR A 223 2.29 15.46 2.80
C THR A 223 2.72 14.16 3.46
N VAL A 224 2.48 13.02 2.80
CA VAL A 224 2.91 11.71 3.30
C VAL A 224 4.43 11.60 3.27
N SER A 225 5.11 12.02 2.21
CA SER A 225 6.57 12.03 2.14
C SER A 225 7.20 12.87 3.27
N GLU A 226 6.72 14.09 3.50
CA GLU A 226 7.17 14.94 4.62
C GLU A 226 6.89 14.30 5.99
N CYS A 227 5.76 13.59 6.11
CA CYS A 227 5.42 12.84 7.32
C CYS A 227 6.41 11.68 7.55
N LEU A 228 6.73 10.92 6.50
CA LEU A 228 7.69 9.83 6.52
C LEU A 228 9.09 10.32 6.87
N GLU A 229 9.54 11.45 6.31
CA GLU A 229 10.82 12.09 6.67
C GLU A 229 10.88 12.37 8.18
N THR A 230 9.80 12.92 8.74
CA THR A 230 9.73 13.19 10.18
C THR A 230 9.73 11.91 11.02
N LEU A 231 9.08 10.85 10.55
CA LEU A 231 9.07 9.55 11.23
C LEU A 231 10.47 8.91 11.22
N CYS A 232 11.19 9.00 10.11
CA CYS A 232 12.55 8.50 9.96
C CYS A 232 13.56 9.27 10.84
N GLU A 233 13.37 10.57 11.03
CA GLU A 233 14.20 11.39 11.92
C GLU A 233 13.92 11.13 13.41
N GLY A 234 12.70 10.68 13.73
CA GLY A 234 12.23 10.46 15.10
C GLY A 234 12.43 9.03 15.64
N ASP A 235 12.48 8.01 14.77
CA ASP A 235 12.57 6.60 15.18
C ASP A 235 13.22 5.72 14.09
N PRO A 236 14.47 5.23 14.26
CA PRO A 236 15.15 4.40 13.26
C PRO A 236 14.64 2.95 13.17
N VAL A 237 13.58 2.59 13.90
CA VAL A 237 13.12 1.19 14.07
C VAL A 237 12.08 0.74 13.03
N LEU A 238 11.52 1.66 12.23
CA LEU A 238 10.48 1.35 11.24
C LEU A 238 11.00 1.04 9.82
N LEU A 239 12.31 0.88 9.66
CA LEU A 239 12.98 0.58 8.38
C LEU A 239 13.62 -0.82 8.41
N VAL A 240 12.80 -1.86 8.57
CA VAL A 240 13.15 -3.24 8.18
C VAL A 240 11.92 -3.88 7.56
#